data_AF-A0A8H5EGE3-F1
#
_entry.id   AF-A0A8H5EGE3-F1
#
_cell.length_a   1.000
_cell.length_b   1.000
_cell.length_c   1.000
_cell.angle_alpha   90.00
_cell.angle_beta   90.00
_cell.angle_gamma   90.00
#
_symmetry.space_group_name_H-M   'P 1'
#
loop_
_entity.id
_entity.type
_entity.pdbx_description
1 polymer ?
#
loop_
_entity_poly.entity_id
_entity_poly.type
_entity_poly.pdbx_seq_one_letter_code
_entity_poly.pdbx_strand_id
1 'polypeptide(L)'
;MCLVHGLMNVYAFKLIPWVELVAGVLHVCLFVIFVVVLVVMGPRNPSSFWLQRNISSGWDNEYIAWNLGMLTCVWSFTGFDSAIHMSEETRKAKSAVPRAMFWSIFMNGVLGFIMVNVLISAMGSVEDMLEQPSQIQAILLNVTGSNKATTAMIAGLFIISFSVNLANIASVSRLTWAWSRDGGMPAYFAYVSPTHRVPTRSIILTVFLVCALNLLNIGNTSYVAFGAITSLSSLALYLSYAIAIASIIYVRVSGSTIKLGEWNLGRFGLPVNVFALVYTLYVIIFLPFPSTLPVTGENMNYCGPVMVAVLAIAVGLWFTHARKHWNGPNLTILEFVVANASE
;
A
#
# COMPACT_ATOMS: atom_id res chain seq x y z
N MET A 1 7.59 17.41 -3.71
CA MET A 1 6.32 16.69 -3.41
C MET A 1 6.19 16.37 -1.92
N CYS A 2 7.08 15.57 -1.32
CA CYS A 2 6.98 15.18 0.10
C CYS A 2 6.85 16.37 1.08
N LEU A 3 7.69 17.41 0.95
CA LEU A 3 7.60 18.62 1.79
C LEU A 3 6.25 19.33 1.66
N VAL A 4 5.69 19.41 0.45
CA VAL A 4 4.38 20.02 0.20
C VAL A 4 3.29 19.23 0.92
N HIS A 5 3.29 17.91 0.81
CA HIS A 5 2.33 17.06 1.53
C HIS A 5 2.47 17.19 3.04
N GLY A 6 3.71 17.31 3.56
CA GLY A 6 3.97 17.56 4.98
C GLY A 6 3.37 18.88 5.44
N LEU A 7 3.62 19.96 4.71
CA LEU A 7 3.05 21.28 5.01
C LEU A 7 1.52 21.27 4.94
N MET A 8 0.93 20.61 3.94
CA MET A 8 -0.52 20.44 3.84
C MET A 8 -1.09 19.66 5.03
N ASN A 9 -0.40 18.60 5.48
CA ASN A 9 -0.80 17.84 6.67
C ASN A 9 -0.72 18.64 7.97
N VAL A 10 0.16 19.64 8.06
CA VAL A 10 0.26 20.52 9.23
C VAL A 10 -0.76 21.67 9.18
N TYR A 11 -0.82 22.39 8.06
CA TYR A 11 -1.54 23.67 7.98
C TYR A 11 -2.93 23.57 7.35
N ALA A 12 -3.13 22.61 6.44
CA ALA A 12 -4.34 22.49 5.63
C ALA A 12 -5.16 21.23 5.96
N PHE A 13 -5.05 20.70 7.19
CA PHE A 13 -5.70 19.45 7.59
C PHE A 13 -7.22 19.42 7.29
N LYS A 14 -7.92 20.54 7.50
CA LYS A 14 -9.37 20.65 7.21
C LYS A 14 -9.72 20.50 5.73
N LEU A 15 -8.76 20.74 4.83
CA LEU A 15 -8.94 20.64 3.38
C LEU A 15 -8.69 19.20 2.87
N ILE A 16 -7.94 18.39 3.62
CA ILE A 16 -7.53 17.03 3.20
C ILE A 16 -8.74 16.14 2.86
N PRO A 17 -9.80 16.06 3.68
CA PRO A 17 -10.96 15.22 3.35
C PRO A 17 -11.64 15.63 2.03
N TRP A 18 -11.65 16.93 1.72
CA TRP A 18 -12.21 17.43 0.46
C TRP A 18 -11.34 17.09 -0.74
N VAL A 19 -10.00 17.20 -0.59
CA VAL A 19 -9.05 16.78 -1.63
C VAL A 19 -9.19 15.28 -1.88
N GLU A 20 -9.29 14.47 -0.84
CA GLU A 20 -9.50 13.02 -0.96
C GLU A 20 -10.84 12.67 -1.61
N LEU A 21 -11.92 13.38 -1.28
CA LEU A 21 -13.22 13.20 -1.92
C LEU A 21 -13.14 13.51 -3.43
N VAL A 22 -12.55 14.65 -3.78
CA VAL A 22 -12.37 15.05 -5.19
C VAL A 22 -11.48 14.04 -5.93
N ALA A 23 -10.40 13.58 -5.30
CA ALA A 23 -9.53 12.55 -5.86
C ALA A 23 -10.27 11.22 -6.07
N GLY A 24 -11.15 10.84 -5.15
CA GLY A 24 -12.01 9.66 -5.30
C GLY A 24 -12.99 9.78 -6.47
N VAL A 25 -13.61 10.94 -6.67
CA VAL A 25 -14.46 11.20 -7.84
C VAL A 25 -13.62 11.16 -9.13
N LEU A 26 -12.46 11.82 -9.13
CA LEU A 26 -11.54 11.82 -10.27
C LEU A 26 -11.03 10.40 -10.60
N HIS A 27 -10.81 9.54 -9.60
CA HIS A 27 -10.44 8.13 -9.80
C HIS A 27 -11.48 7.38 -10.63
N VAL A 28 -12.76 7.52 -10.29
CA VAL A 28 -13.85 6.89 -11.05
C VAL A 28 -14.00 7.53 -12.43
N CYS A 29 -13.93 8.85 -12.54
CA CYS A 29 -14.02 9.55 -13.82
C CYS A 29 -12.88 9.17 -14.76
N LEU A 30 -11.64 9.15 -14.26
CA LEU A 30 -10.47 8.76 -15.05
C LEU A 30 -10.53 7.29 -15.42
N PHE A 31 -11.01 6.40 -14.55
CA PHE A 31 -11.27 5.02 -14.94
C PHE A 31 -12.18 4.93 -16.17
N VAL A 32 -13.32 5.63 -16.16
CA VAL A 32 -14.25 5.64 -17.31
C VAL A 32 -13.59 6.24 -18.55
N ILE A 33 -12.87 7.35 -18.42
CA ILE A 33 -12.15 8.00 -19.53
C ILE A 33 -11.13 7.04 -20.16
N PHE A 34 -10.29 6.40 -19.33
CA PHE A 34 -9.28 5.46 -19.81
C PHE A 34 -9.93 4.26 -20.51
N VAL A 35 -10.97 3.68 -19.93
CA VAL A 35 -11.70 2.57 -20.56
C VAL A 35 -12.27 3.00 -21.91
N VAL A 36 -12.97 4.13 -21.98
CA VAL A 36 -13.59 4.61 -23.23
C VAL A 36 -12.52 4.90 -24.29
N VAL A 37 -11.43 5.58 -23.95
CA VAL A 37 -10.36 5.91 -24.90
C VAL A 37 -9.68 4.64 -25.42
N LEU A 38 -9.29 3.73 -24.53
CA LEU A 38 -8.64 2.46 -24.91
C LEU A 38 -9.58 1.56 -25.72
N VAL A 39 -10.89 1.58 -25.42
CA VAL A 39 -11.87 0.76 -26.14
C VAL A 39 -12.22 1.36 -27.52
N VAL A 40 -12.39 2.67 -27.62
CA VAL A 40 -12.87 3.30 -28.86
C VAL A 40 -11.73 3.56 -29.83
N MET A 41 -10.56 3.97 -29.32
CA MET A 41 -9.43 4.42 -30.15
C MET A 41 -8.31 3.38 -30.24
N GLY A 42 -8.26 2.41 -29.31
CA GLY A 42 -7.15 1.48 -29.23
C GLY A 42 -7.17 0.39 -30.32
N PRO A 43 -5.99 -0.02 -30.82
CA PRO A 43 -5.88 -1.18 -31.69
C PRO A 43 -6.35 -2.43 -30.93
N ARG A 44 -6.82 -3.47 -31.64
CA ARG A 44 -7.32 -4.69 -30.99
C ARG A 44 -6.37 -5.85 -31.20
N ASN A 45 -5.79 -6.32 -30.11
CA ASN A 45 -5.00 -7.54 -30.13
C ASN A 45 -5.88 -8.75 -30.51
N PRO A 46 -5.33 -9.69 -31.30
CA PRO A 46 -6.07 -10.89 -31.72
C PRO A 46 -6.42 -11.76 -30.52
N SER A 47 -7.45 -12.60 -30.65
CA SER A 47 -7.88 -13.50 -29.57
C SER A 47 -6.78 -14.48 -29.13
N SER A 48 -5.84 -14.81 -30.02
CA SER A 48 -4.67 -15.62 -29.71
C SER A 48 -3.74 -14.98 -28.67
N PHE A 49 -3.74 -13.65 -28.54
CA PHE A 49 -2.92 -12.93 -27.57
C PHE A 49 -3.19 -13.39 -26.13
N TRP A 50 -4.45 -13.70 -25.80
CA TRP A 50 -4.84 -14.16 -24.46
C TRP A 50 -4.30 -15.54 -24.10
N LEU A 51 -3.92 -16.33 -25.11
CA LEU A 51 -3.34 -17.66 -24.94
C LEU A 51 -1.81 -17.63 -25.04
N GLN A 52 -1.22 -16.50 -25.44
CA GLN A 52 0.23 -16.34 -25.53
C GLN A 52 0.83 -16.27 -24.13
N ARG A 53 1.95 -16.97 -23.96
CA ARG A 53 2.77 -16.96 -22.75
C ARG A 53 4.06 -16.23 -23.06
N ASN A 54 4.22 -15.05 -22.47
CA ASN A 54 5.42 -14.24 -22.62
C ASN A 54 6.17 -14.19 -21.29
N ILE A 55 7.31 -14.87 -21.23
CA ILE A 55 8.22 -14.87 -20.08
C ILE A 55 9.45 -14.05 -20.46
N SER A 56 9.43 -12.77 -20.11
CA SER A 56 10.53 -11.84 -20.38
C SER A 56 11.47 -11.66 -19.19
N SER A 57 11.22 -12.36 -18.08
CA SER A 57 12.00 -12.25 -16.84
C SER A 57 13.31 -13.05 -16.87
N GLY A 58 13.53 -13.88 -17.89
CA GLY A 58 14.72 -14.76 -17.99
C GLY A 58 14.70 -15.97 -17.06
N TRP A 59 13.62 -16.17 -16.27
CA TRP A 59 13.43 -17.37 -15.46
C TRP A 59 12.95 -18.54 -16.32
N ASP A 60 13.74 -19.62 -16.38
CA ASP A 60 13.37 -20.84 -17.10
C ASP A 60 12.15 -21.55 -16.49
N ASN A 61 11.93 -21.37 -15.17
CA ASN A 61 10.81 -21.98 -14.48
C ASN A 61 9.55 -21.09 -14.58
N GLU A 62 8.59 -21.51 -15.40
CA GLU A 62 7.31 -20.82 -15.61
C GLU A 62 6.58 -20.51 -14.28
N TYR A 63 6.69 -21.40 -13.28
CA TYR A 63 6.06 -21.21 -11.98
C TYR A 63 6.63 -20.00 -11.23
N ILE A 64 7.94 -19.79 -11.29
CA ILE A 64 8.58 -18.64 -10.63
C ILE A 64 8.23 -17.36 -11.39
N ALA A 65 8.32 -17.39 -12.72
CA ALA A 65 7.96 -16.25 -13.58
C ALA A 65 6.51 -15.80 -13.36
N TRP A 66 5.57 -16.75 -13.29
CA TRP A 66 4.16 -16.46 -13.00
C TRP A 66 3.97 -15.78 -11.64
N ASN A 67 4.64 -16.29 -10.60
CA ASN A 67 4.55 -15.71 -9.27
C ASN A 67 5.13 -14.31 -9.20
N LEU A 68 6.25 -14.06 -9.88
CA LEU A 68 6.82 -12.71 -9.99
C LEU A 68 5.87 -11.74 -10.70
N GLY A 69 5.21 -12.16 -11.78
CA GLY A 69 4.19 -11.35 -12.45
C GLY A 69 2.99 -11.05 -11.54
N MET A 70 2.53 -12.06 -10.79
CA MET A 70 1.42 -11.94 -9.84
C MET A 70 1.68 -10.92 -8.73
N LEU A 71 2.94 -10.74 -8.29
CA LEU A 71 3.30 -9.76 -7.25
C LEU A 71 2.87 -8.33 -7.61
N THR A 72 2.83 -7.97 -8.90
CA THR A 72 2.36 -6.65 -9.36
C THR A 72 0.88 -6.43 -9.03
N CYS A 73 0.06 -7.47 -9.23
CA CYS A 73 -1.35 -7.45 -8.86
C CYS A 73 -1.51 -7.40 -7.35
N VAL A 74 -0.73 -8.19 -6.61
CA VAL A 74 -0.73 -8.24 -5.14
C VAL A 74 -0.40 -6.88 -4.54
N TRP A 75 0.59 -6.17 -5.08
CA TRP A 75 0.96 -4.83 -4.63
C TRP A 75 -0.18 -3.81 -4.81
N SER A 76 -0.98 -3.95 -5.87
CA SER A 76 -2.11 -3.05 -6.18
C SER A 76 -3.23 -3.08 -5.14
N PHE A 77 -3.29 -4.12 -4.29
CA PHE A 77 -4.27 -4.26 -3.21
C PHE A 77 -3.66 -4.02 -1.82
N THR A 78 -2.51 -3.36 -1.73
CA THR A 78 -1.89 -3.00 -0.45
C THR A 78 -2.43 -1.66 0.10
N GLY A 79 -2.25 -1.40 1.40
CA GLY A 79 -2.62 -0.13 2.04
C GLY A 79 -4.10 0.05 2.37
N PHE A 80 -4.93 -1.00 2.26
CA PHE A 80 -6.35 -0.96 2.62
C PHE A 80 -6.59 -0.75 4.13
N ASP A 81 -5.60 -1.08 4.96
CA ASP A 81 -5.56 -0.91 6.41
C ASP A 81 -5.37 0.54 6.85
N SER A 82 -4.99 1.44 5.94
CA SER A 82 -4.87 2.88 6.21
C SER A 82 -6.14 3.50 6.83
N ALA A 83 -7.32 2.95 6.51
CA ALA A 83 -8.59 3.36 7.12
C ALA A 83 -8.64 3.09 8.64
N ILE A 84 -7.88 2.11 9.14
CA ILE A 84 -7.77 1.78 10.57
C ILE A 84 -6.97 2.86 11.30
N HIS A 85 -5.95 3.44 10.66
CA HIS A 85 -5.07 4.43 11.28
C HIS A 85 -5.80 5.75 11.62
N MET A 86 -6.91 6.04 10.94
CA MET A 86 -7.82 7.16 11.23
C MET A 86 -9.16 6.71 11.84
N SER A 87 -9.21 5.52 12.42
CA SER A 87 -10.44 5.02 13.06
C SER A 87 -10.90 5.88 14.24
N GLU A 88 -9.98 6.48 15.00
CA GLU A 88 -10.29 7.40 16.12
C GLU A 88 -11.00 8.68 15.64
N GLU A 89 -10.82 9.08 14.38
CA GLU A 89 -11.43 10.27 13.76
C GLU A 89 -12.71 9.91 12.96
N THR A 90 -13.05 8.61 12.88
CA THR A 90 -14.15 8.12 12.04
C THR A 90 -15.46 7.96 12.82
N ARG A 91 -16.52 8.61 12.35
CA ARG A 91 -17.87 8.44 12.93
C ARG A 91 -18.34 6.99 12.76
N LYS A 92 -18.81 6.36 13.84
CA LYS A 92 -19.23 4.94 13.87
C LYS A 92 -18.14 3.97 13.37
N ALA A 93 -16.89 4.19 13.80
CA ALA A 93 -15.73 3.44 13.34
C ALA A 93 -15.89 1.91 13.37
N LYS A 94 -16.56 1.37 14.41
CA LYS A 94 -16.79 -0.08 14.61
C LYS A 94 -17.46 -0.78 13.42
N SER A 95 -18.28 -0.05 12.66
CA SER A 95 -18.95 -0.60 11.48
C SER A 95 -18.63 0.14 10.19
N ALA A 96 -18.26 1.42 10.23
CA ALA A 96 -17.86 2.17 9.05
C ALA A 96 -16.51 1.69 8.48
N VAL A 97 -15.49 1.50 9.33
CA VAL A 97 -14.14 1.13 8.90
C VAL A 97 -14.11 -0.25 8.23
N PRO A 98 -14.68 -1.34 8.82
CA PRO A 98 -14.68 -2.65 8.17
C PRO A 98 -15.45 -2.66 6.83
N ARG A 99 -16.57 -1.93 6.76
CA ARG A 99 -17.37 -1.80 5.53
C ARG A 99 -16.60 -1.05 4.45
N ALA A 100 -15.94 0.05 4.81
CA ALA A 100 -15.13 0.83 3.88
C ALA A 100 -13.97 -0.01 3.32
N MET A 101 -13.25 -0.75 4.17
CA MET A 101 -12.16 -1.64 3.74
C MET A 101 -12.64 -2.73 2.78
N PHE A 102 -13.74 -3.41 3.11
CA PHE A 102 -14.26 -4.48 2.27
C PHE A 102 -14.71 -3.97 0.90
N TRP A 103 -15.54 -2.93 0.88
CA TRP A 103 -16.08 -2.40 -0.38
C TRP A 103 -15.03 -1.68 -1.22
N SER A 104 -14.03 -1.03 -0.60
CA SER A 104 -12.93 -0.40 -1.36
C SER A 104 -12.10 -1.45 -2.09
N ILE A 105 -11.72 -2.55 -1.44
CA ILE A 105 -10.97 -3.64 -2.08
C ILE A 105 -11.83 -4.32 -3.15
N PHE A 106 -13.08 -4.64 -2.84
CA PHE A 106 -13.97 -5.32 -3.78
C PHE A 106 -14.20 -4.48 -5.05
N MET A 107 -14.57 -3.20 -4.90
CA MET A 107 -14.81 -2.32 -6.05
C MET A 107 -13.53 -2.07 -6.85
N ASN A 108 -12.39 -1.80 -6.21
CA ASN A 108 -11.12 -1.66 -6.93
C ASN A 108 -10.69 -2.97 -7.58
N GLY A 109 -11.06 -4.13 -7.02
CA GLY A 109 -10.87 -5.44 -7.64
C GLY A 109 -11.57 -5.55 -8.99
N VAL A 110 -12.85 -5.19 -9.03
CA VAL A 110 -13.65 -5.19 -10.26
C VAL A 110 -13.13 -4.18 -11.27
N LEU A 111 -12.85 -2.93 -10.84
CA LEU A 111 -12.33 -1.89 -11.71
C LEU A 111 -10.95 -2.26 -12.28
N GLY A 112 -10.04 -2.75 -11.42
CA GLY A 112 -8.72 -3.20 -11.82
C GLY A 112 -8.77 -4.35 -12.82
N PHE A 113 -9.65 -5.34 -12.59
CA PHE A 113 -9.85 -6.44 -13.53
C PHE A 113 -10.32 -5.95 -14.91
N ILE A 114 -11.29 -5.04 -14.96
CA ILE A 114 -11.76 -4.44 -16.22
C ILE A 114 -10.62 -3.69 -16.91
N MET A 115 -9.89 -2.85 -16.17
CA MET A 115 -8.81 -2.03 -16.73
C MET A 115 -7.69 -2.88 -17.31
N VAL A 116 -7.26 -3.94 -16.61
CA VAL A 116 -6.21 -4.86 -17.09
C VAL A 116 -6.64 -5.51 -18.40
N ASN A 117 -7.90 -5.98 -18.50
CA ASN A 117 -8.40 -6.59 -19.74
C ASN A 117 -8.45 -5.59 -20.90
N VAL A 118 -8.89 -4.36 -20.63
CA VAL A 118 -8.95 -3.30 -21.64
C VAL A 118 -7.54 -2.90 -22.11
N LEU A 119 -6.58 -2.79 -21.20
CA LEU A 119 -5.18 -2.48 -21.52
C LEU A 119 -4.54 -3.60 -22.36
N ILE A 120 -4.68 -4.86 -21.95
CA ILE A 120 -4.16 -6.01 -22.70
C ILE A 120 -4.75 -6.06 -24.12
N SER A 121 -6.03 -5.71 -24.26
CA SER A 121 -6.69 -5.64 -25.56
C SER A 121 -6.14 -4.54 -26.47
N ALA A 122 -5.62 -3.45 -25.89
CA ALA A 122 -5.28 -2.20 -26.57
C ALA A 122 -3.77 -1.89 -26.66
N MET A 123 -2.92 -2.65 -25.97
CA MET A 123 -1.49 -2.31 -25.83
C MET A 123 -0.61 -2.57 -27.06
N GLY A 124 -1.02 -3.46 -27.96
CA GLY A 124 -0.17 -3.92 -29.07
C GLY A 124 0.81 -5.03 -28.67
N SER A 125 1.98 -5.08 -29.32
CA SER A 125 3.05 -6.06 -29.02
C SER A 125 3.65 -5.83 -27.63
N VAL A 126 3.92 -6.92 -26.91
CA VAL A 126 4.55 -6.86 -25.58
C VAL A 126 6.00 -6.43 -25.70
N GLU A 127 6.71 -6.94 -26.71
CA GLU A 127 8.13 -6.68 -26.97
C GLU A 127 8.37 -5.18 -27.21
N ASP A 128 7.58 -4.57 -28.09
CA ASP A 128 7.67 -3.15 -28.39
C ASP A 128 7.46 -2.28 -27.14
N MET A 129 6.55 -2.70 -26.25
CA MET A 129 6.26 -1.97 -25.02
C MET A 129 7.37 -2.13 -23.98
N LEU A 130 8.02 -3.30 -23.89
CA LEU A 130 9.12 -3.54 -22.94
C LEU A 130 10.34 -2.66 -23.21
N GLU A 131 10.54 -2.23 -24.46
CA GLU A 131 11.62 -1.31 -24.83
C GLU A 131 11.33 0.16 -24.48
N GLN A 132 10.09 0.49 -24.14
CA GLN A 132 9.69 1.88 -23.87
C GLN A 132 10.06 2.31 -22.46
N PRO A 133 10.62 3.53 -22.26
CA PRO A 133 10.91 4.06 -20.93
C PRO A 133 9.68 4.19 -20.02
N SER A 134 8.51 4.44 -20.62
CA SER A 134 7.23 4.51 -19.93
C SER A 134 6.18 3.74 -20.75
N GLN A 135 5.96 2.49 -20.35
CA GLN A 135 5.05 1.56 -21.03
C GLN A 135 3.63 2.14 -21.16
N ILE A 136 3.08 2.67 -20.06
CA ILE A 136 1.74 3.25 -20.07
C ILE A 136 1.64 4.49 -20.99
N GLN A 137 2.68 5.32 -21.02
CA GLN A 137 2.70 6.49 -21.90
C GLN A 137 2.76 6.08 -23.37
N ALA A 138 3.58 5.08 -23.71
CA ALA A 138 3.69 4.57 -25.07
C ALA A 138 2.36 3.95 -25.53
N ILE A 139 1.71 3.15 -24.69
CA ILE A 139 0.38 2.58 -24.97
C ILE A 139 -0.63 3.70 -25.25
N LEU A 140 -0.71 4.70 -24.38
CA LEU A 140 -1.66 5.81 -24.53
C LEU A 140 -1.36 6.66 -25.78
N LEU A 141 -0.08 6.86 -26.11
CA LEU A 141 0.31 7.60 -27.31
C LEU A 141 -0.08 6.84 -28.58
N ASN A 142 0.17 5.54 -28.61
CA ASN A 142 -0.22 4.67 -29.73
C ASN A 142 -1.74 4.62 -29.91
N VAL A 143 -2.49 4.60 -28.82
CA VAL A 143 -3.96 4.59 -28.82
C VAL A 143 -4.54 5.93 -29.24
N THR A 144 -4.03 7.04 -28.69
CA THR A 144 -4.64 8.36 -28.91
C THR A 144 -4.12 9.05 -30.17
N GLY A 145 -2.94 8.68 -30.67
CA GLY A 145 -2.24 9.35 -31.76
C GLY A 145 -1.89 10.82 -31.45
N SER A 146 -2.03 11.26 -30.20
CA SER A 146 -1.94 12.68 -29.82
C SER A 146 -1.19 12.86 -28.51
N ASN A 147 -0.07 13.59 -28.59
CA ASN A 147 0.72 13.97 -27.41
C ASN A 147 -0.13 14.75 -26.40
N LYS A 148 -1.01 15.66 -26.86
CA LYS A 148 -1.85 16.47 -25.97
C LYS A 148 -2.83 15.62 -25.16
N ALA A 149 -3.50 14.66 -25.81
CA ALA A 149 -4.44 13.77 -25.14
C ALA A 149 -3.71 12.85 -24.14
N THR A 150 -2.59 12.26 -24.58
CA THR A 150 -1.75 11.40 -23.73
C THR A 150 -1.25 12.14 -22.49
N THR A 151 -0.73 13.36 -22.66
CA THR A 151 -0.26 14.18 -21.52
C THR A 151 -1.41 14.51 -20.57
N ALA A 152 -2.60 14.84 -21.05
CA ALA A 152 -3.75 15.12 -20.19
C ALA A 152 -4.16 13.90 -19.35
N MET A 153 -4.16 12.71 -19.95
CA MET A 153 -4.48 11.45 -19.24
C MET A 153 -3.42 11.11 -18.18
N ILE A 154 -2.14 11.24 -18.51
CA ILE A 154 -1.04 11.00 -17.56
C ILE A 154 -1.05 12.04 -16.44
N ALA A 155 -1.34 13.31 -16.74
CA ALA A 155 -1.48 14.34 -15.72
C ALA A 155 -2.62 14.03 -14.75
N GLY A 156 -3.72 13.44 -15.23
CA GLY A 156 -4.80 12.92 -14.40
C GLY A 156 -4.32 11.87 -13.39
N LEU A 157 -3.52 10.89 -13.84
CA LEU A 157 -2.91 9.89 -12.95
C LEU A 157 -2.02 10.55 -11.90
N PHE A 158 -1.21 11.53 -12.29
CA PHE A 158 -0.35 12.27 -11.38
C PHE A 158 -1.13 12.99 -10.27
N ILE A 159 -2.29 13.58 -10.58
CA ILE A 159 -3.17 14.24 -9.60
C ILE A 159 -3.69 13.23 -8.56
N ILE A 160 -4.09 12.03 -9.01
CA ILE A 160 -4.50 10.96 -8.09
C ILE A 160 -3.32 10.52 -7.23
N SER A 161 -2.16 10.26 -7.84
CA SER A 161 -0.95 9.88 -7.11
C SER A 161 -0.55 10.92 -6.06
N PHE A 162 -0.70 12.22 -6.37
CA PHE A 162 -0.48 13.30 -5.40
C PHE A 162 -1.39 13.18 -4.19
N SER A 163 -2.68 12.95 -4.43
CA SER A 163 -3.69 12.82 -3.38
C SER A 163 -3.47 11.58 -2.50
N VAL A 164 -3.12 10.44 -3.09
CA VAL A 164 -2.82 9.21 -2.32
C VAL A 164 -1.58 9.40 -1.44
N ASN A 165 -0.55 10.05 -1.95
CA ASN A 165 0.66 10.32 -1.17
C ASN A 165 0.41 11.32 -0.03
N LEU A 166 -0.51 12.27 -0.19
CA LEU A 166 -0.96 13.15 0.88
C LEU A 166 -1.61 12.35 2.03
N ALA A 167 -2.51 11.41 1.68
CA ALA A 167 -3.19 10.52 2.63
C ALA A 167 -2.21 9.57 3.34
N ASN A 168 -1.18 9.08 2.64
CA ASN A 168 -0.16 8.21 3.24
C ASN A 168 0.64 8.91 4.35
N ILE A 169 1.02 10.17 4.17
CA ILE A 169 1.70 10.93 5.24
C ILE A 169 0.77 11.12 6.43
N ALA A 170 -0.52 11.39 6.18
CA ALA A 170 -1.53 11.49 7.22
C ALA A 170 -1.57 10.18 8.03
N SER A 171 -1.73 9.05 7.36
CA SER A 171 -1.78 7.70 7.92
C SER A 171 -0.55 7.34 8.77
N VAL A 172 0.66 7.46 8.22
CA VAL A 172 1.91 7.10 8.92
C VAL A 172 2.16 7.99 10.14
N SER A 173 1.80 9.28 10.07
CA SER A 173 1.97 10.20 11.20
C SER A 173 1.03 9.86 12.37
N ARG A 174 -0.21 9.40 12.11
CA ARG A 174 -1.12 8.88 13.15
C ARG A 174 -0.56 7.62 13.80
N LEU A 175 -0.08 6.68 13.00
CA LEU A 175 0.51 5.44 13.52
C LEU A 175 1.71 5.73 14.42
N THR A 176 2.60 6.62 13.98
CA THR A 176 3.76 7.08 14.75
C THR A 176 3.35 7.75 16.06
N TRP A 177 2.35 8.63 16.00
CA TRP A 177 1.80 9.31 17.18
C TRP A 177 1.17 8.32 18.17
N ALA A 178 0.32 7.41 17.70
CA ALA A 178 -0.35 6.41 18.53
C ALA A 178 0.67 5.49 19.20
N TRP A 179 1.69 5.04 18.46
CA TRP A 179 2.77 4.23 19.01
C TRP A 179 3.58 4.97 20.09
N SER A 180 3.81 6.28 19.91
CA SER A 180 4.45 7.13 20.92
C SER A 180 3.56 7.36 22.15
N ARG A 181 2.27 7.58 21.95
CA ARG A 181 1.27 7.73 23.02
C ARG A 181 1.20 6.49 23.92
N ASP A 182 1.31 5.31 23.30
CA ASP A 182 1.28 4.02 24.00
C ASP A 182 2.65 3.61 24.56
N GLY A 183 3.64 4.52 24.56
CA GLY A 183 4.94 4.31 25.19
C GLY A 183 5.95 3.49 24.38
N GLY A 184 5.66 3.20 23.11
CA GLY A 184 6.56 2.46 22.22
C GLY A 184 7.61 3.31 21.49
N MET A 185 7.44 4.64 21.49
CA MET A 185 8.41 5.63 20.97
C MET A 185 8.54 6.80 21.97
N PRO A 186 9.61 7.63 21.88
CA PRO A 186 9.80 8.76 22.78
C PRO A 186 8.56 9.66 22.83
N ALA A 187 8.07 9.96 24.04
CA ALA A 187 6.84 10.75 24.27
C ALA A 187 6.83 12.13 23.59
N TYR A 188 7.98 12.61 23.13
CA TYR A 188 8.11 13.79 22.29
C TYR A 188 7.19 13.75 21.05
N PHE A 189 7.02 12.57 20.43
CA PHE A 189 6.18 12.37 19.24
C PHE A 189 4.68 12.18 19.55
N ALA A 190 4.31 11.96 20.81
CA ALA A 190 2.92 11.87 21.25
C ALA A 190 2.22 13.24 21.33
N TYR A 191 2.94 14.34 21.11
CA TYR A 191 2.40 15.69 21.20
C TYR A 191 1.52 16.05 20.00
N VAL A 192 0.29 16.49 20.31
CA VAL A 192 -0.68 17.04 19.34
C VAL A 192 -0.70 18.57 19.49
N SER A 193 -0.58 19.29 18.37
CA SER A 193 -0.60 20.75 18.39
C SER A 193 -2.00 21.30 18.74
N PRO A 194 -2.16 22.18 19.75
CA PRO A 194 -3.47 22.76 20.10
C PRO A 194 -4.10 23.59 18.98
N THR A 195 -3.28 24.29 18.18
CA THR A 195 -3.74 25.14 17.08
C THR A 195 -4.17 24.35 15.85
N HIS A 196 -3.39 23.33 15.47
CA HIS A 196 -3.64 22.57 14.24
C HIS A 196 -4.39 21.26 14.46
N ARG A 197 -4.50 20.80 15.72
CA ARG A 197 -5.14 19.52 16.12
C ARG A 197 -4.59 18.28 15.42
N VAL A 198 -3.31 18.33 15.03
CA VAL A 198 -2.59 17.23 14.37
C VAL A 198 -1.24 16.97 15.06
N PRO A 199 -0.68 15.75 14.97
CA PRO A 199 0.61 15.41 15.57
C PRO A 199 1.77 15.96 14.73
N THR A 200 2.00 17.28 14.81
CA THR A 200 2.98 18.00 13.98
C THR A 200 4.39 17.40 14.05
N ARG A 201 4.83 16.95 15.23
CA ARG A 201 6.16 16.37 15.42
C ARG A 201 6.31 15.03 14.71
N SER A 202 5.26 14.19 14.74
CA SER A 202 5.23 12.93 13.99
C SER A 202 5.23 13.18 12.49
N ILE A 203 4.47 14.17 12.01
CA ILE A 203 4.47 14.55 10.58
C ILE A 203 5.88 14.97 10.13
N ILE A 204 6.55 15.84 10.90
CA ILE A 204 7.91 16.30 10.59
C ILE A 204 8.89 15.11 10.57
N LEU A 205 8.80 14.20 11.54
CA LEU A 205 9.63 12.99 11.55
C LEU A 205 9.42 12.15 10.29
N THR A 206 8.17 11.85 9.94
CA THR A 206 7.83 11.07 8.75
C THR A 206 8.38 11.74 7.48
N VAL A 207 8.16 13.04 7.32
CA VAL A 207 8.66 13.79 6.15
C VAL A 207 10.18 13.81 6.10
N PHE A 208 10.84 14.04 7.24
CA PHE A 208 12.30 14.03 7.33
C PHE A 208 12.88 12.66 6.94
N LEU A 209 12.34 11.57 7.49
CA LEU A 209 12.80 10.21 7.17
C LEU A 209 12.58 9.88 5.70
N VAL A 210 11.41 10.19 5.14
CA VAL A 210 11.14 9.98 3.72
C VAL A 210 12.09 10.80 2.86
N CYS A 211 12.32 12.08 3.17
CA CYS A 211 13.29 12.91 2.45
C CYS A 211 14.72 12.36 2.55
N ALA A 212 15.15 11.90 3.73
CA ALA A 212 16.47 11.31 3.94
C ALA A 212 16.64 10.00 3.14
N LEU A 213 15.62 9.14 3.13
CA LEU A 213 15.60 7.92 2.32
C LEU A 213 15.62 8.22 0.82
N ASN A 214 14.98 9.31 0.37
CA ASN A 214 15.05 9.74 -1.03
C ASN A 214 16.46 10.21 -1.43
N LEU A 215 17.30 10.69 -0.51
CA LEU A 215 18.69 11.01 -0.82
C LEU A 215 19.50 9.77 -1.23
N LEU A 216 19.07 8.56 -0.83
CA LEU A 216 19.66 7.31 -1.31
C LEU A 216 19.43 7.07 -2.81
N ASN A 217 18.55 7.83 -3.46
CA ASN A 217 18.43 7.77 -4.92
C ASN A 217 19.56 8.55 -5.63
N ILE A 218 20.28 9.43 -4.92
CA ILE A 218 21.33 10.26 -5.49
C ILE A 218 22.64 9.45 -5.57
N GLY A 219 22.94 8.92 -6.75
CA GLY A 219 24.20 8.24 -7.08
C GLY A 219 24.02 7.04 -8.01
N ASN A 220 25.01 6.79 -8.88
CA ASN A 220 24.91 5.78 -9.94
C ASN A 220 24.69 4.34 -9.42
N THR A 221 25.14 4.02 -8.20
CA THR A 221 24.99 2.69 -7.56
C THR A 221 23.92 2.69 -6.45
N SER A 222 23.33 3.84 -6.13
CA SER A 222 22.49 4.03 -4.95
C SER A 222 21.02 3.65 -5.19
N TYR A 223 20.60 3.51 -6.45
CA TYR A 223 19.24 3.09 -6.81
C TYR A 223 18.90 1.68 -6.28
N VAL A 224 19.91 0.80 -6.16
CA VAL A 224 19.77 -0.55 -5.59
C VAL A 224 19.34 -0.48 -4.13
N ALA A 225 19.94 0.43 -3.36
CA ALA A 225 19.60 0.62 -1.94
C ALA A 225 18.17 1.17 -1.79
N PHE A 226 17.78 2.14 -2.63
CA PHE A 226 16.41 2.65 -2.64
C PHE A 226 15.39 1.57 -3.04
N GLY A 227 15.70 0.77 -4.07
CA GLY A 227 14.88 -0.37 -4.51
C GLY A 227 14.72 -1.41 -3.40
N ALA A 228 15.80 -1.74 -2.68
CA ALA A 228 15.76 -2.67 -1.56
C ALA A 228 14.84 -2.19 -0.42
N ILE A 229 14.86 -0.90 -0.08
CA ILE A 229 13.99 -0.30 0.94
C ILE A 229 12.53 -0.29 0.47
N THR A 230 12.29 -0.02 -0.80
CA THR A 230 10.94 -0.05 -1.38
C THR A 230 10.37 -1.47 -1.31
N SER A 231 11.12 -2.49 -1.73
CA SER A 231 10.72 -3.90 -1.62
C SER A 231 10.58 -4.36 -0.17
N LEU A 232 11.43 -3.86 0.74
CA LEU A 232 11.35 -4.11 2.17
C LEU A 232 10.02 -3.60 2.74
N SER A 233 9.54 -2.44 2.30
CA SER A 233 8.27 -1.90 2.80
C SER A 233 7.09 -2.84 2.53
N SER A 234 7.03 -3.42 1.33
CA SER A 234 6.03 -4.44 0.97
C SER A 234 6.19 -5.70 1.83
N LEU A 235 7.42 -6.21 1.96
CA LEU A 235 7.68 -7.40 2.77
C LEU A 235 7.31 -7.19 4.25
N ALA A 236 7.61 -6.02 4.81
CA ALA A 236 7.27 -5.64 6.19
C ALA A 236 5.75 -5.59 6.39
N LEU A 237 5.04 -5.02 5.42
CA LEU A 237 3.59 -4.89 5.46
C LEU A 237 2.92 -6.26 5.43
N TYR A 238 3.31 -7.15 4.51
CA TYR A 238 2.77 -8.50 4.44
C TYR A 238 3.11 -9.33 5.69
N LEU A 239 4.31 -9.16 6.26
CA LEU A 239 4.66 -9.80 7.52
C LEU A 239 3.79 -9.29 8.69
N SER A 240 3.52 -7.98 8.75
CA SER A 240 2.60 -7.40 9.73
C SER A 240 1.19 -7.98 9.61
N TYR A 241 0.68 -8.11 8.38
CA TYR A 241 -0.61 -8.75 8.12
C TYR A 241 -0.61 -10.21 8.56
N ALA A 242 0.44 -10.97 8.28
CA ALA A 242 0.56 -12.36 8.72
C ALA A 242 0.48 -12.47 10.25
N ILE A 243 1.16 -11.59 10.99
CA ILE A 243 1.14 -11.56 12.46
C ILE A 243 -0.28 -11.24 12.98
N ALA A 244 -0.95 -10.24 12.40
CA ALA A 244 -2.30 -9.85 12.80
C ALA A 244 -3.31 -10.98 12.52
N ILE A 245 -3.24 -11.61 11.34
CA ILE A 245 -4.11 -12.72 10.95
C ILE A 245 -3.84 -13.96 11.84
N ALA A 246 -2.58 -14.29 12.10
CA ALA A 246 -2.22 -15.40 12.98
C ALA A 246 -2.75 -15.20 14.41
N SER A 247 -2.67 -13.96 14.91
CA SER A 247 -3.15 -13.59 16.24
C SER A 247 -4.67 -13.77 16.37
N ILE A 248 -5.46 -13.35 15.37
CA ILE A 248 -6.92 -13.55 15.39
C ILE A 248 -7.31 -15.03 15.21
N ILE A 249 -6.54 -15.82 14.46
CA ILE A 249 -6.74 -17.28 14.36
C ILE A 249 -6.47 -17.92 15.72
N TYR A 250 -5.33 -17.60 16.34
CA TYR A 250 -4.94 -18.14 17.65
C TYR A 250 -6.02 -17.88 18.70
N VAL A 251 -6.50 -16.64 18.79
CA VAL A 251 -7.59 -16.21 19.68
C VAL A 251 -8.88 -17.00 19.44
N ARG A 252 -9.24 -17.24 18.18
CA ARG A 252 -10.48 -17.97 17.83
C ARG A 252 -10.38 -19.46 18.14
N VAL A 253 -9.21 -20.06 18.00
CA VAL A 253 -8.97 -21.49 18.26
C VAL A 253 -8.76 -21.76 19.75
N SER A 254 -8.18 -20.82 20.50
CA SER A 254 -7.89 -20.96 21.93
C SER A 254 -9.13 -20.87 22.85
N GLY A 255 -10.33 -20.71 22.29
CA GLY A 255 -11.57 -20.65 23.06
C GLY A 255 -11.77 -19.34 23.83
N SER A 256 -11.00 -18.31 23.50
CA SER A 256 -11.12 -17.01 24.16
C SER A 256 -12.48 -16.34 23.88
N THR A 257 -13.06 -15.70 24.89
CA THR A 257 -14.37 -15.04 24.84
C THR A 257 -14.29 -13.62 24.27
N ILE A 258 -13.53 -13.41 23.19
CA ILE A 258 -13.48 -12.09 22.56
C ILE A 258 -14.83 -11.76 21.91
N LYS A 259 -15.42 -10.64 22.33
CA LYS A 259 -16.59 -10.07 21.67
C LYS A 259 -16.21 -9.66 20.25
N LEU A 260 -16.71 -10.40 19.26
CA LEU A 260 -16.53 -10.07 17.85
C LEU A 260 -17.20 -8.72 17.54
N GLY A 261 -16.60 -7.97 16.61
CA GLY A 261 -17.17 -6.70 16.14
C GLY A 261 -18.51 -6.85 15.43
N GLU A 262 -19.21 -5.72 15.26
CA GLU A 262 -20.50 -5.64 14.58
C GLU A 262 -20.46 -6.21 13.15
N TRP A 263 -19.33 -6.06 12.46
CA TRP A 263 -19.07 -6.66 11.15
C TRP A 263 -18.32 -7.98 11.32
N ASN A 264 -19.00 -9.10 11.11
CA ASN A 264 -18.38 -10.43 11.18
C ASN A 264 -18.92 -11.37 10.09
N LEU A 265 -18.08 -12.29 9.64
CA LEU A 265 -18.45 -13.36 8.70
C LEU A 265 -18.96 -14.63 9.40
N GLY A 266 -19.26 -14.54 10.72
CA GLY A 266 -19.65 -15.69 11.54
C GLY A 266 -18.75 -16.91 11.33
N ARG A 267 -19.38 -18.03 10.92
CA ARG A 267 -18.73 -19.34 10.69
C ARG A 267 -17.68 -19.32 9.57
N PHE A 268 -17.82 -18.44 8.58
CA PHE A 268 -16.85 -18.34 7.47
C PHE A 268 -15.58 -17.57 7.86
N GLY A 269 -15.57 -16.86 8.99
CA GLY A 269 -14.42 -16.04 9.36
C GLY A 269 -13.15 -16.85 9.64
N LEU A 270 -13.25 -18.06 10.22
CA LEU A 270 -12.06 -18.89 10.47
C LEU A 270 -11.45 -19.43 9.16
N PRO A 271 -12.21 -20.07 8.25
CA PRO A 271 -11.69 -20.49 6.95
C PRO A 271 -11.07 -19.34 6.15
N VAL A 272 -11.72 -18.17 6.13
CA VAL A 272 -11.20 -16.98 5.42
C VAL A 272 -9.88 -16.50 6.02
N ASN A 273 -9.77 -16.46 7.35
CA ASN A 273 -8.51 -16.08 8.02
C ASN A 273 -7.39 -17.07 7.71
N VAL A 274 -7.68 -18.38 7.73
CA VAL A 274 -6.67 -19.42 7.41
C VAL A 274 -6.21 -19.29 5.97
N PHE A 275 -7.14 -19.14 5.02
CA PHE A 275 -6.80 -18.89 3.62
C PHE A 275 -5.95 -17.63 3.45
N ALA A 276 -6.34 -16.52 4.09
CA ALA A 276 -5.61 -15.27 4.05
C ALA A 276 -4.19 -15.43 4.62
N LEU A 277 -4.01 -16.16 5.72
CA LEU A 277 -2.70 -16.44 6.29
C LEU A 277 -1.82 -17.24 5.33
N VAL A 278 -2.34 -18.35 4.78
CA VAL A 278 -1.60 -19.20 3.83
C VAL A 278 -1.20 -18.40 2.59
N TYR A 279 -2.11 -17.61 2.02
CA TYR A 279 -1.82 -16.77 0.86
C TYR A 279 -0.81 -15.66 1.18
N THR A 280 -0.90 -15.04 2.35
CA THR A 280 0.06 -14.01 2.81
C THR A 280 1.46 -14.61 2.97
N LEU A 281 1.57 -15.79 3.60
CA LEU A 281 2.85 -16.51 3.74
C LEU A 281 3.40 -16.94 2.38
N TYR A 282 2.53 -17.35 1.45
CA TYR A 282 2.92 -17.66 0.09
C TYR A 282 3.54 -16.47 -0.64
N VAL A 283 2.90 -15.29 -0.59
CA VAL A 283 3.43 -14.05 -1.18
C VAL A 283 4.79 -13.66 -0.57
N ILE A 284 4.94 -13.79 0.76
CA ILE A 284 6.19 -13.47 1.47
C ILE A 284 7.39 -14.27 0.93
N ILE A 285 7.19 -15.49 0.45
CA ILE A 285 8.26 -16.33 -0.10
C ILE A 285 8.82 -15.75 -1.41
N PHE A 286 7.97 -15.21 -2.27
CA PHE A 286 8.37 -14.72 -3.60
C PHE A 286 8.78 -13.25 -3.60
N LEU A 287 8.36 -12.45 -2.62
CA LEU A 287 8.72 -11.03 -2.53
C LEU A 287 10.23 -10.72 -2.60
N PRO A 288 11.14 -11.54 -2.03
CA PRO A 288 12.58 -11.31 -2.13
C PRO A 288 13.23 -11.80 -3.43
N PHE A 289 12.48 -12.42 -4.34
CA PHE A 289 13.06 -12.92 -5.58
C PHE A 289 13.40 -11.75 -6.53
N PRO A 290 14.49 -11.86 -7.32
CA PRO A 290 14.82 -10.89 -8.35
C PRO A 290 13.83 -10.99 -9.52
N SER A 291 13.44 -9.84 -10.06
CA SER A 291 12.44 -9.73 -11.12
C SER A 291 12.97 -10.17 -12.50
N THR A 292 14.28 -10.11 -12.71
CA THR A 292 14.94 -10.49 -13.97
C THR A 292 16.21 -11.29 -13.75
N LEU A 293 16.53 -12.19 -14.69
CA LEU A 293 17.78 -12.92 -14.79
C LEU A 293 18.60 -12.47 -16.02
N PRO A 294 19.94 -12.55 -15.99
CA PRO A 294 20.78 -13.02 -14.89
C PRO A 294 20.82 -12.02 -13.72
N VAL A 295 21.01 -12.53 -12.49
CA VAL A 295 21.12 -11.69 -11.30
C VAL A 295 22.48 -10.99 -11.29
N THR A 296 22.45 -9.67 -11.17
CA THR A 296 23.59 -8.80 -10.93
C THR A 296 23.44 -8.14 -9.56
N GLY A 297 24.51 -7.52 -9.04
CA GLY A 297 24.39 -6.71 -7.82
C GLY A 297 23.44 -5.51 -7.96
N GLU A 298 23.05 -5.20 -9.20
CA GLU A 298 22.26 -4.06 -9.59
C GLU A 298 20.75 -4.36 -9.72
N ASN A 299 20.36 -5.61 -9.98
CA ASN A 299 18.95 -6.04 -10.06
C ASN A 299 18.53 -6.97 -8.91
N MET A 300 19.46 -7.37 -8.05
CA MET A 300 19.16 -8.24 -6.92
C MET A 300 18.24 -7.53 -5.92
N ASN A 301 17.21 -8.25 -5.47
CA ASN A 301 16.29 -7.74 -4.47
C ASN A 301 16.82 -8.03 -3.05
N TYR A 302 17.46 -7.02 -2.46
CA TYR A 302 18.08 -7.13 -1.12
C TYR A 302 17.08 -7.04 0.05
N CYS A 303 15.77 -7.04 -0.20
CA CYS A 303 14.78 -6.86 0.88
C CYS A 303 14.81 -7.98 1.93
N GLY A 304 15.13 -9.22 1.54
CA GLY A 304 15.22 -10.38 2.46
C GLY A 304 16.30 -10.19 3.53
N PRO A 305 17.59 -10.04 3.16
CA PRO A 305 18.66 -9.78 4.11
C PRO A 305 18.41 -8.53 4.97
N VAL A 306 17.93 -7.44 4.37
CA VAL A 306 17.61 -6.22 5.11
C VAL A 306 16.48 -6.46 6.12
N MET A 307 15.47 -7.25 5.77
CA MET A 307 14.39 -7.65 6.69
C MET A 307 14.93 -8.41 7.89
N VAL A 308 15.83 -9.38 7.68
CA VAL A 308 16.45 -10.13 8.78
C VAL A 308 17.21 -9.20 9.72
N ALA A 309 17.96 -8.23 9.18
CA ALA A 309 18.66 -7.23 9.98
C ALA A 309 17.68 -6.35 10.79
N VAL A 310 16.60 -5.88 10.17
CA VAL A 310 15.56 -5.07 10.84
C VAL A 310 14.88 -5.86 11.95
N LEU A 311 14.52 -7.12 11.72
CA LEU A 311 13.93 -8.00 12.72
C LEU A 311 14.90 -8.27 13.88
N ALA A 312 16.17 -8.51 13.59
CA ALA A 312 17.19 -8.67 14.62
C ALA A 312 17.33 -7.43 15.51
N ILE A 313 17.31 -6.23 14.91
CA ILE A 313 17.31 -4.96 15.65
C ILE A 313 16.04 -4.82 16.48
N ALA A 314 14.86 -5.11 15.92
CA ALA A 314 13.59 -5.02 16.64
C ALA A 314 13.54 -5.97 17.84
N VAL A 315 13.99 -7.21 17.67
CA VAL A 315 14.10 -8.20 18.77
C VAL A 315 15.13 -7.74 19.81
N GLY A 316 16.27 -7.22 19.37
CA GLY A 316 17.28 -6.65 20.27
C GLY A 316 16.72 -5.49 21.11
N LEU A 317 16.01 -4.55 20.47
CA LEU A 317 15.35 -3.42 21.14
C LEU A 317 14.25 -3.90 22.11
N TRP A 318 13.54 -4.96 21.77
CA TRP A 318 12.55 -5.56 22.65
C TRP A 318 13.18 -6.03 23.96
N PHE A 319 14.23 -6.84 23.88
CA PHE A 319 14.88 -7.40 25.06
C PHE A 319 15.71 -6.38 25.87
N THR A 320 16.26 -5.37 25.21
CA THR A 320 17.10 -4.36 25.88
C THR A 320 16.28 -3.22 26.51
N HIS A 321 15.23 -2.74 25.82
CA HIS A 321 14.50 -1.55 26.23
C HIS A 321 12.99 -1.78 26.39
N ALA A 322 12.31 -2.26 25.34
CA ALA A 322 10.84 -2.21 25.28
C ALA A 322 10.18 -3.09 26.35
N ARG A 323 10.71 -4.30 26.61
CA ARG A 323 10.18 -5.20 27.66
C ARG A 323 10.11 -4.56 29.06
N LYS A 324 10.94 -3.55 29.33
CA LYS A 324 11.01 -2.88 30.64
C LYS A 324 10.22 -1.57 30.70
N HIS A 325 10.00 -0.91 29.57
CA HIS A 325 9.46 0.46 29.52
C HIS A 325 8.10 0.56 28.81
N TRP A 326 7.73 -0.44 28.00
CA TRP A 326 6.46 -0.44 27.28
C TRP A 326 5.40 -1.19 28.10
N ASN A 327 4.45 -0.43 28.65
CA ASN A 327 3.35 -0.93 29.47
C ASN A 327 2.16 -1.49 28.64
N GLY A 328 2.32 -1.67 27.34
CA GLY A 328 1.25 -2.00 26.40
C GLY A 328 0.35 -0.79 26.02
N PRO A 329 -0.72 -1.04 25.25
CA PRO A 329 -1.68 -0.01 24.85
C PRO A 329 -2.36 0.64 26.05
N ASN A 330 -2.61 1.95 25.99
CA ASN A 330 -3.29 2.65 27.07
C ASN A 330 -4.78 2.29 27.12
N LEU A 331 -5.13 1.36 28.02
CA LEU A 331 -6.48 0.80 28.17
C LEU A 331 -7.53 1.88 28.49
N THR A 332 -7.17 2.91 29.25
CA THR A 332 -8.09 4.00 29.62
C THR A 332 -8.51 4.84 28.42
N ILE A 333 -7.60 5.06 27.47
CA ILE A 333 -7.90 5.77 26.22
C ILE A 333 -8.75 4.87 25.31
N LEU A 334 -8.43 3.58 25.24
CA LEU A 334 -9.24 2.60 24.50
C LEU A 334 -10.69 2.57 25.00
N GLU A 335 -10.89 2.53 26.32
CA GLU A 335 -12.23 2.56 26.92
C GLU A 335 -12.97 3.87 26.60
N PHE A 336 -12.30 5.02 26.69
CA PHE A 336 -12.88 6.32 26.32
C PHE A 336 -13.30 6.39 24.85
N VAL A 337 -12.44 5.94 23.92
CA VAL A 337 -12.75 5.90 22.49
C VAL A 337 -13.92 4.95 22.21
N VAL A 338 -13.93 3.77 22.84
CA VAL A 338 -15.00 2.77 22.68
C VAL A 338 -16.35 3.28 23.20
N ALA A 339 -16.35 4.05 24.29
CA ALA A 339 -17.54 4.67 24.88
C ALA A 339 -18.13 5.78 24.00
N ASN A 340 -17.28 6.69 23.50
CA ASN A 340 -17.74 7.78 22.63
C ASN A 340 -18.14 7.31 21.22
N ALA A 341 -17.63 6.16 20.75
CA ALA A 341 -18.03 5.59 19.47
C ALA A 341 -19.45 4.98 19.46
N SER A 342 -20.09 4.85 20.64
CA SER A 342 -21.47 4.34 20.80
C SER A 342 -22.55 5.43 20.75
N GLU A 343 -22.18 6.71 20.79
CA GLU A 343 -23.09 7.87 20.64
C GLU A 343 -23.19 8.36 19.18
#